data_AF-A0A4S3J5W9-F1
#
_entry.id   AF-A0A4S3J5W9-F1
#
_cell.length_a   1.000
_cell.length_b   1.000
_cell.length_c   1.000
_cell.angle_alpha   90.00
_cell.angle_beta   90.00
_cell.angle_gamma   90.00
#
_symmetry.space_group_name_H-M   'P 1'
#
loop_
_entity.id
_entity.type
_entity.pdbx_description
1 polymer ?
#
loop_
_entity_poly.entity_id
_entity_poly.type
_entity_poly.pdbx_seq_one_letter_code
_entity_poly.pdbx_strand_id
1 'polypeptide(L)'
;MDPVTTEPLSEAMNPFNSSVHPEIFPTHTFDDAPVPDVLLVPGGLGTRAPSLNHIIDYIGVAYPKFKYLITVCADATWAGRAGVLDAFIKHPYGTDTTRVTKLMEYERREYPNWDPFSEIFHVPGA
;
A
#
# COMPACT_ATOMS: atom_id res chain seq x y z
N MET A 1 22.04 -2.94 -1.44
CA MET A 1 21.28 -2.02 -2.31
C MET A 1 21.59 -0.60 -1.88
N ASP A 2 21.39 0.38 -2.75
CA ASP A 2 21.52 1.78 -2.37
C ASP A 2 20.44 2.15 -1.34
N PRO A 3 20.71 3.06 -0.40
CA PRO A 3 19.72 3.49 0.56
C PRO A 3 18.53 4.19 -0.13
N VAL A 4 17.35 4.00 0.45
CA VAL A 4 16.11 4.66 0.03
C VAL A 4 15.74 5.68 1.08
N THR A 5 15.54 6.92 0.66
CA THR A 5 15.29 8.06 1.54
C THR A 5 13.92 8.66 1.28
N THR A 6 13.32 9.23 2.33
CA THR A 6 12.15 10.11 2.19
C THR A 6 12.55 11.59 2.18
N GLU A 7 13.82 11.90 1.88
CA GLU A 7 14.31 13.26 1.77
C GLU A 7 13.46 14.05 0.75
N PRO A 8 13.07 15.30 1.07
CA PRO A 8 12.32 16.13 0.15
C PRO A 8 13.09 16.35 -1.17
N LEU A 9 12.45 16.05 -2.30
CA LEU A 9 13.04 16.20 -3.63
C LEU A 9 12.98 17.64 -4.18
N SER A 10 12.32 18.55 -3.46
CA SER A 10 12.17 19.96 -3.84
C SER A 10 11.86 20.83 -2.62
N GLU A 11 12.13 22.13 -2.72
CA GLU A 11 11.79 23.11 -1.69
C GLU A 11 10.29 23.12 -1.37
N ALA A 12 9.44 22.91 -2.38
CA ALA A 12 7.98 22.83 -2.22
C ALA A 12 7.54 21.67 -1.31
N MET A 13 8.34 20.59 -1.23
CA MET A 13 8.09 19.46 -0.32
C MET A 13 8.64 19.68 1.09
N ASN A 14 9.41 20.76 1.31
CA ASN A 14 10.01 21.09 2.60
C ASN A 14 9.81 22.57 2.99
N PRO A 15 8.58 23.09 3.03
CA PRO A 15 8.31 24.52 3.21
C PRO A 15 8.79 25.08 4.56
N PHE A 16 9.05 24.21 5.54
CA PHE A 16 9.51 24.56 6.88
C PHE A 16 10.96 24.14 7.16
N ASN A 17 11.72 23.75 6.13
CA ASN A 17 13.12 23.36 6.24
C ASN A 17 13.38 22.29 7.32
N SER A 18 12.56 21.23 7.34
CA SER A 18 12.78 20.05 8.15
C SER A 18 14.12 19.41 7.78
N SER A 19 14.89 19.04 8.81
CA SER A 19 16.11 18.24 8.70
C SER A 19 15.89 16.77 9.05
N VAL A 20 14.64 16.35 9.23
CA VAL A 20 14.27 14.98 9.60
C VAL A 20 13.66 14.28 8.39
N HIS A 21 14.37 13.27 7.90
CA HIS A 21 13.89 12.32 6.90
C HIS A 21 14.51 10.93 7.16
N PRO A 22 13.72 9.86 7.22
CA PRO A 22 14.25 8.51 7.29
C PRO A 22 15.09 8.13 6.07
N GLU A 23 16.17 7.42 6.32
CA GLU A 23 16.94 6.68 5.33
C GLU A 23 16.89 5.20 5.71
N ILE A 24 16.42 4.38 4.78
CA ILE A 24 16.23 2.94 4.95
C ILE A 24 17.25 2.25 4.06
N PHE A 25 17.90 1.22 4.59
CA PHE A 25 18.86 0.39 3.85
C PHE A 25 18.19 -0.93 3.48
N PRO A 26 17.67 -1.09 2.25
CA PRO A 26 16.98 -2.32 1.87
C PRO A 26 17.96 -3.49 1.84
N THR A 27 17.52 -4.62 2.41
CA THR A 27 18.30 -5.85 2.44
C THR A 27 17.92 -6.81 1.32
N HIS A 28 16.72 -6.67 0.77
CA HIS A 28 16.15 -7.52 -0.29
C HIS A 28 15.28 -6.66 -1.22
N THR A 29 15.07 -7.18 -2.43
CA THR A 29 14.08 -6.77 -3.42
C THR A 29 12.81 -7.62 -3.29
N PHE A 30 11.79 -7.35 -4.11
CA PHE A 30 10.61 -8.21 -4.17
C PHE A 30 10.90 -9.60 -4.75
N ASP A 31 11.97 -9.77 -5.52
CA ASP A 31 12.30 -11.03 -6.21
C ASP A 31 13.06 -12.02 -5.31
N ASP A 32 13.84 -11.52 -4.34
CA ASP A 32 14.71 -12.32 -3.48
C ASP A 32 14.35 -12.26 -1.99
N ALA A 33 13.33 -11.46 -1.61
CA ALA A 33 12.84 -11.44 -0.24
C ALA A 33 12.30 -12.83 0.16
N PRO A 34 12.70 -13.37 1.34
CA PRO A 34 12.04 -14.53 1.89
C PRO A 34 10.59 -14.18 2.23
N VAL A 35 9.68 -15.17 2.13
CA VAL A 35 8.30 -14.98 2.55
C VAL A 35 8.26 -14.63 4.04
N PRO A 36 7.73 -13.45 4.42
CA PRO A 36 7.74 -13.02 5.81
C PRO A 36 6.57 -13.64 6.59
N ASP A 37 6.75 -13.82 7.90
CA ASP A 37 5.63 -14.12 8.80
C ASP A 37 4.68 -12.92 8.96
N VAL A 38 5.24 -11.70 8.95
CA VAL A 38 4.51 -10.43 9.11
C VAL A 38 4.91 -9.50 7.96
N LEU A 39 3.93 -9.08 7.17
CA LEU A 39 4.10 -8.04 6.15
C LEU A 39 3.54 -6.71 6.66
N LEU A 40 4.42 -5.72 6.87
CA LEU A 40 4.05 -4.34 7.22
C LEU A 40 4.17 -3.46 5.98
N VAL A 41 3.09 -2.77 5.62
CA VAL A 41 3.03 -1.85 4.47
C VAL A 41 2.74 -0.44 5.00
N PRO A 42 3.78 0.42 5.15
CA PRO A 42 3.65 1.73 5.76
C PRO A 42 3.22 2.79 4.73
N GLY A 43 2.18 3.57 5.05
CA GLY A 43 1.77 4.69 4.20
C GLY A 43 2.75 5.87 4.17
N GLY A 44 2.38 6.89 3.39
CA GLY A 44 3.16 8.11 3.23
C GLY A 44 2.79 8.80 1.91
N LEU A 45 3.49 9.88 1.56
CA LEU A 45 3.27 10.54 0.26
C LEU A 45 3.89 9.77 -0.91
N GLY A 46 4.91 8.94 -0.64
CA GLY A 46 5.58 8.13 -1.66
C GLY A 46 4.67 7.12 -2.35
N THR A 47 3.53 6.80 -1.74
CA THR A 47 2.49 5.91 -2.25
C THR A 47 1.80 6.47 -3.52
N ARG A 48 2.06 7.74 -3.84
CA ARG A 48 1.54 8.42 -5.03
C ARG A 48 2.54 8.40 -6.19
N ALA A 49 3.70 7.78 -6.01
CA ALA A 49 4.70 7.71 -7.07
C ALA A 49 4.19 6.86 -8.25
N PRO A 50 4.57 7.20 -9.49
CA PRO A 50 4.25 6.36 -10.64
C PRO A 50 4.96 5.00 -10.53
N SER A 51 4.38 3.97 -11.16
CA SER A 51 4.99 2.63 -11.31
C SER A 51 5.17 1.80 -10.03
N LEU A 52 4.28 1.94 -9.06
CA LEU A 52 4.27 1.15 -7.81
C LEU A 52 3.49 -0.18 -7.89
N ASN A 53 3.05 -0.60 -9.09
CA ASN A 53 2.23 -1.81 -9.26
C ASN A 53 2.93 -3.09 -8.76
N HIS A 54 4.26 -3.13 -8.77
CA HIS A 54 5.03 -4.25 -8.23
C HIS A 54 4.76 -4.51 -6.73
N ILE A 55 4.30 -3.50 -5.97
CA ILE A 55 3.86 -3.66 -4.58
C ILE A 55 2.58 -4.50 -4.52
N ILE A 56 1.63 -4.21 -5.40
CA ILE A 56 0.36 -4.95 -5.51
C ILE A 56 0.64 -6.41 -5.87
N ASP A 57 1.51 -6.61 -6.86
CA ASP A 57 1.91 -7.94 -7.32
C ASP A 57 2.57 -8.74 -6.19
N TYR A 58 3.50 -8.12 -5.45
CA TYR A 58 4.16 -8.76 -4.32
C TYR A 58 3.16 -9.13 -3.21
N ILE A 59 2.27 -8.22 -2.82
CA ILE A 59 1.22 -8.50 -1.81
C ILE A 59 0.33 -9.66 -2.28
N GLY A 60 -0.05 -9.68 -3.55
CA GLY A 60 -0.85 -10.75 -4.16
C GLY A 60 -0.15 -12.11 -4.16
N VAL A 61 1.14 -12.17 -4.48
CA VAL A 61 1.96 -13.41 -4.50
C VAL A 61 2.32 -13.90 -3.08
N ALA A 62 2.51 -12.96 -2.15
CA ALA A 62 2.84 -13.26 -0.78
C ALA A 62 1.61 -13.75 0.00
N TYR A 63 0.39 -13.35 -0.36
CA TYR A 63 -0.84 -13.90 0.21
C TYR A 63 -1.14 -15.31 -0.35
N PRO A 64 -1.60 -16.29 0.47
CA PRO A 64 -1.87 -16.23 1.91
C PRO A 64 -0.68 -16.73 2.77
N LYS A 65 0.56 -16.63 2.29
CA LYS A 65 1.72 -17.29 2.90
C LYS A 65 2.21 -16.62 4.19
N PHE A 66 1.91 -15.33 4.40
CA PHE A 66 2.19 -14.62 5.66
C PHE A 66 1.08 -14.83 6.70
N LYS A 67 1.43 -14.74 7.99
CA LYS A 67 0.47 -14.85 9.11
C LYS A 67 -0.27 -13.55 9.37
N TYR A 68 0.38 -12.41 9.13
CA TYR A 68 -0.18 -11.09 9.38
C TYR A 68 0.16 -10.12 8.24
N LEU A 69 -0.85 -9.36 7.81
CA LEU A 69 -0.71 -8.18 6.96
C LEU A 69 -1.16 -6.96 7.75
N ILE A 70 -0.27 -5.98 7.89
CA ILE A 70 -0.54 -4.73 8.61
C ILE A 70 -0.33 -3.59 7.62
N THR A 71 -1.38 -2.83 7.35
CA THR A 71 -1.33 -1.62 6.53
C THR A 71 -1.51 -0.39 7.41
N VAL A 72 -0.77 0.68 7.14
CA VAL A 72 -0.88 1.94 7.89
C VAL A 72 -1.22 3.08 6.95
N CYS A 73 -2.17 3.93 7.34
CA CYS A 73 -2.55 5.14 6.59
C CYS A 73 -3.04 4.79 5.16
N ALA A 74 -2.53 5.48 4.13
CA ALA A 74 -2.96 5.35 2.74
C ALA A 74 -2.76 3.97 2.12
N ASP A 75 -1.92 3.12 2.73
CA ASP A 75 -1.49 1.86 2.12
C ASP A 75 -2.46 0.70 2.24
N ALA A 76 -3.55 0.89 2.98
CA ALA A 76 -4.69 -0.02 2.90
C ALA A 76 -5.22 -0.16 1.45
N THR A 77 -5.06 0.87 0.63
CA THR A 77 -5.43 0.84 -0.79
C THR A 77 -4.64 -0.22 -1.57
N TRP A 78 -3.37 -0.49 -1.25
CA TRP A 78 -2.59 -1.52 -1.95
C TRP A 78 -3.08 -2.93 -1.65
N ALA A 79 -3.39 -3.20 -0.37
CA ALA A 79 -3.99 -4.48 0.03
C ALA A 79 -5.38 -4.67 -0.58
N GLY A 80 -6.15 -3.59 -0.73
CA GLY A 80 -7.42 -3.58 -1.46
C GLY A 80 -7.26 -3.89 -2.95
N ARG A 81 -6.34 -3.19 -3.62
CA ARG A 81 -6.02 -3.39 -5.05
C ARG A 81 -5.45 -4.78 -5.35
N ALA A 82 -4.69 -5.37 -4.42
CA ALA A 82 -4.21 -6.75 -4.51
C ALA A 82 -5.33 -7.79 -4.32
N GLY A 83 -6.56 -7.36 -3.97
CA GLY A 83 -7.70 -8.25 -3.70
C GLY A 83 -7.63 -8.96 -2.35
N VAL A 84 -6.57 -8.75 -1.56
CA VAL A 84 -6.34 -9.43 -0.28
C VAL A 84 -7.37 -9.02 0.77
N LEU A 85 -7.78 -7.75 0.82
CA LEU A 85 -8.84 -7.31 1.74
C LEU A 85 -10.19 -7.98 1.43
N ASP A 86 -10.54 -8.11 0.16
CA ASP A 86 -11.78 -8.81 -0.24
C ASP A 86 -11.73 -10.30 0.12
N ALA A 87 -10.61 -10.97 -0.16
CA ALA A 87 -10.41 -12.37 0.21
C ALA A 87 -10.50 -12.57 1.73
N PHE A 88 -9.86 -11.69 2.50
CA PHE A 88 -9.89 -11.70 3.96
C PHE A 88 -11.31 -11.54 4.50
N ILE A 89 -12.10 -10.60 3.96
CA ILE A 89 -13.48 -10.36 4.40
C ILE A 89 -14.39 -11.55 4.02
N LYS A 90 -14.27 -12.09 2.79
CA LYS A 90 -15.12 -13.19 2.34
C LYS A 90 -14.84 -14.51 3.07
N HIS A 91 -13.62 -14.71 3.57
CA HIS A 91 -13.23 -15.95 4.23
C HIS A 91 -14.12 -16.30 5.46
N PRO A 92 -14.30 -15.42 6.46
CA PRO A 92 -15.19 -15.69 7.59
C PRO A 92 -16.66 -15.28 7.37
N TYR A 93 -16.95 -14.33 6.46
CA TYR A 93 -18.31 -13.78 6.30
C TYR A 93 -19.09 -14.32 5.08
N GLY A 94 -18.45 -15.09 4.19
CA GLY A 94 -19.08 -15.62 2.98
C GLY A 94 -19.26 -14.57 1.88
N THR A 95 -20.23 -14.77 0.99
CA THR A 95 -20.43 -13.93 -0.20
C THR A 95 -21.20 -12.64 0.05
N ASP A 96 -22.07 -12.60 1.07
CA ASP A 96 -22.74 -11.37 1.49
C ASP A 96 -21.88 -10.61 2.51
N THR A 97 -21.06 -9.70 1.99
CA THR A 97 -20.13 -8.91 2.80
C THR A 97 -20.70 -7.53 3.17
N THR A 98 -21.96 -7.23 2.84
CA THR A 98 -22.54 -5.87 2.90
C THR A 98 -22.41 -5.23 4.29
N ARG A 99 -22.65 -5.99 5.36
CA ARG A 99 -22.59 -5.47 6.73
C ARG A 99 -21.16 -5.13 7.13
N VAL A 100 -20.22 -6.04 6.84
CA VAL A 100 -18.81 -5.89 7.27
C VAL A 100 -18.09 -4.84 6.45
N THR A 101 -18.31 -4.76 5.14
CA THR A 101 -17.69 -3.72 4.30
C THR A 101 -18.14 -2.32 4.72
N LYS A 102 -19.42 -2.15 5.08
CA LYS A 102 -19.93 -0.88 5.64
C LYS A 102 -19.29 -0.53 6.99
N LEU A 103 -19.13 -1.51 7.89
CA LEU A 103 -18.47 -1.28 9.19
C LEU A 103 -16.99 -0.91 9.04
N MET A 104 -16.32 -1.45 8.02
CA MET A 104 -14.93 -1.15 7.70
C MET A 104 -14.76 0.09 6.83
N GLU A 105 -15.86 0.74 6.41
CA GLU A 105 -15.85 1.83 5.43
C GLU A 105 -15.11 1.44 4.14
N TYR A 106 -15.19 0.17 3.75
CA TYR A 106 -14.49 -0.39 2.61
C TYR A 106 -15.43 -0.49 1.40
N GLU A 107 -15.07 0.21 0.32
CA GLU A 107 -15.68 0.02 -1.00
C GLU A 107 -14.68 -0.69 -1.91
N ARG A 108 -15.02 -1.90 -2.36
CA ARG A 108 -14.18 -2.62 -3.30
C ARG A 108 -14.20 -1.91 -4.66
N ARG A 109 -13.01 -1.74 -5.23
CA ARG A 109 -12.81 -1.34 -6.63
C ARG A 109 -12.15 -2.48 -7.37
N GLU A 110 -12.61 -2.77 -8.58
CA GLU A 110 -12.05 -3.83 -9.42
C GLU A 110 -10.93 -3.33 -10.34
N TYR A 111 -10.82 -2.01 -10.51
CA TYR A 111 -9.83 -1.39 -11.37
C TYR A 111 -8.50 -1.24 -10.62
N PRO A 112 -7.42 -1.94 -11.03
CA PRO A 112 -6.16 -1.96 -10.31
C PRO A 112 -5.39 -0.65 -10.42
N ASN A 113 -5.81 0.30 -11.25
CA ASN A 113 -5.20 1.63 -11.43
C ASN A 113 -5.91 2.74 -10.64
N TRP A 114 -7.04 2.46 -9.99
CA TRP A 114 -7.77 3.47 -9.24
C TRP A 114 -7.01 3.91 -7.98
N ASP A 115 -6.75 5.22 -7.87
CA ASP A 115 -6.19 5.87 -6.68
C ASP A 115 -7.27 6.74 -6.01
N PRO A 116 -7.72 6.45 -4.76
CA PRO A 116 -8.71 7.25 -4.05
C PRO A 116 -8.26 8.70 -3.78
N PHE A 117 -6.97 8.99 -3.91
CA PHE A 117 -6.41 10.31 -3.70
C PHE A 117 -6.26 11.10 -5.01
N SER A 118 -6.44 10.47 -6.17
CA SER A 118 -6.25 11.13 -7.47
C SER A 118 -7.15 12.36 -7.66
N GLU A 119 -8.43 12.25 -7.32
CA GLU A 119 -9.40 13.35 -7.42
C GLU A 119 -9.10 14.48 -6.43
N ILE A 120 -8.71 14.14 -5.19
CA ILE A 120 -8.47 15.12 -4.12
C ILE A 120 -7.21 15.95 -4.41
N PHE A 121 -6.17 15.29 -4.91
CA PHE A 121 -4.85 15.89 -5.09
C PHE A 121 -4.50 16.19 -6.56
N HIS A 122 -5.44 15.99 -7.47
CA HIS A 122 -5.30 16.28 -8.89
C HIS A 122 -4.07 15.61 -9.54
N VAL A 123 -3.77 14.37 -9.15
CA VAL A 123 -2.66 13.58 -9.72
C VAL A 123 -3.13 12.74 -10.93
N PRO A 124 -2.34 12.64 -12.02
CA PRO A 124 -2.72 11.84 -13.19
C PRO A 124 -2.85 10.36 -12.85
N GLY A 125 -3.95 9.71 -13.26
CA GLY A 125 -4.13 8.26 -13.14
C GLY A 125 -5.36 7.78 -12.38
N ALA A 126 -6.51 8.45 -12.51
CA ALA A 126 -7.80 7.77 -12.28
C ALA A 126 -8.00 6.63 -13.29
#